data_AF-A0A6I5C8Y0-F1
#
_entry.id   AF-A0A6I5C8Y0-F1
#
_cell.length_a   1.000
_cell.length_b   1.000
_cell.length_c   1.000
_cell.angle_alpha   90.00
_cell.angle_beta   90.00
_cell.angle_gamma   90.00
#
_symmetry.space_group_name_H-M   'P 1'
#
loop_
_entity.id
_entity.type
_entity.pdbx_description
1 polymer ?
#
loop_
_entity_poly.entity_id
_entity_poly.type
_entity_poly.pdbx_seq_one_letter_code
_entity_poly.pdbx_strand_id
1 'polypeptide(L)'
;SGERIALALRPLGGRFPQPPAGFADYAVEVPGQGDRFAPFAPVDPEEPALVVAGAEHTAADVVERARADASRLGLTGPGSRLLSGLAYDTWEGLSAGLYAPLASDGSVVLCRHLDRLDETALAQRIETERVTATAR
;
A
#
# COMPACT_ATOMS: atom_id res chain seq x y z
N SER A 1 32.23 7.40 -5.66
CA SER A 1 31.31 7.81 -4.58
C SER A 1 29.89 7.79 -5.14
N GLY A 2 28.92 7.28 -4.40
CA GLY A 2 27.51 7.31 -4.83
C GLY A 2 26.90 8.71 -4.76
N GLU A 3 25.67 8.84 -5.25
CA GLU A 3 24.87 10.06 -5.13
C GLU A 3 24.62 10.41 -3.66
N ARG A 4 24.55 11.72 -3.37
CA ARG A 4 24.34 12.24 -2.02
C ARG A 4 23.20 13.24 -2.05
N ILE A 5 22.18 13.00 -1.22
CA ILE A 5 20.98 13.83 -1.12
C ILE A 5 20.95 14.52 0.25
N ALA A 6 20.61 15.81 0.28
CA ALA A 6 20.41 16.57 1.51
C ALA A 6 18.94 17.00 1.65
N LEU A 7 18.45 17.02 2.89
CA LEU A 7 17.12 17.52 3.26
C LEU A 7 17.27 18.75 4.16
N ALA A 8 16.66 19.87 3.79
CA ALA A 8 16.76 21.10 4.56
C ALA A 8 15.93 21.09 5.87
N LEU A 9 15.01 20.11 6.00
CA LEU A 9 14.06 19.97 7.12
C LEU A 9 13.27 21.25 7.42
N ARG A 10 13.06 22.10 6.42
CA ARG A 10 12.24 23.31 6.55
C ARG A 10 10.76 22.95 6.61
N PRO A 11 9.91 23.80 7.21
CA PRO A 11 8.47 23.61 7.18
C PRO A 11 7.96 23.34 5.76
N LEU A 12 7.04 22.37 5.65
CA LEU A 12 6.44 21.94 4.38
C LEU A 12 7.44 21.43 3.33
N GLY A 13 8.60 20.93 3.76
CA GLY A 13 9.59 20.35 2.85
C GLY A 13 10.28 21.38 1.95
N GLY A 14 10.38 22.64 2.40
CA GLY A 14 10.99 23.70 1.61
C GLY A 14 12.47 23.46 1.30
N ARG A 15 12.89 23.91 0.10
CA ARG A 15 14.27 23.81 -0.41
C ARG A 15 15.31 24.58 0.40
N PHE A 16 16.58 24.21 0.22
CA PHE A 16 17.71 25.01 0.67
C PHE A 16 17.75 26.35 -0.07
N PRO A 17 18.07 27.47 0.59
CA PRO A 17 18.50 28.69 -0.10
C PRO A 17 19.77 28.45 -0.93
N GLN A 18 20.70 27.66 -0.36
CA GLN A 18 21.91 27.17 -1.03
C GLN A 18 22.18 25.72 -0.56
N PRO A 19 22.16 24.72 -1.46
CA PRO A 19 22.45 23.34 -1.10
C PRO A 19 23.90 23.15 -0.64
N PRO A 20 24.18 22.22 0.31
CA PRO A 20 25.53 21.86 0.70
C PRO A 20 26.37 21.37 -0.49
N ALA A 21 27.65 21.75 -0.52
CA ALA A 21 28.54 21.38 -1.61
C ALA A 21 28.62 19.85 -1.77
N GLY A 22 28.32 19.38 -2.99
CA GLY A 22 28.35 17.96 -3.34
C GLY A 22 27.11 17.15 -2.95
N PHE A 23 26.02 17.80 -2.54
CA PHE A 23 24.72 17.19 -2.29
C PHE A 23 23.65 17.76 -3.24
N ALA A 24 22.75 16.91 -3.72
CA ALA A 24 21.52 17.36 -4.38
C ALA A 24 20.45 17.68 -3.33
N ASP A 25 19.56 18.62 -3.64
CA ASP A 25 18.46 19.03 -2.75
C ASP A 25 17.23 18.15 -2.98
N TYR A 26 16.85 17.38 -1.97
CA TYR A 26 15.66 16.53 -2.01
C TYR A 26 14.39 17.29 -2.44
N ALA A 27 14.21 18.53 -1.95
CA ALA A 27 13.03 19.33 -2.20
C ALA A 27 12.95 19.88 -3.63
N VAL A 28 14.02 19.75 -4.41
CA VAL A 28 14.04 20.04 -5.84
C VAL A 28 13.88 18.77 -6.66
N GLU A 29 14.63 17.71 -6.30
CA GLU A 29 14.67 16.47 -7.07
C GLU A 29 13.37 15.68 -7.00
N VAL A 30 12.85 15.46 -5.79
CA VAL A 30 11.76 14.48 -5.57
C VAL A 30 10.39 14.94 -6.06
N PRO A 31 9.96 16.22 -5.92
CA PRO A 31 8.66 16.63 -6.44
C PRO A 31 8.49 16.47 -7.96
N GLY A 32 9.60 16.46 -8.71
CA GLY A 32 9.60 16.17 -10.15
C GLY A 32 9.45 14.68 -10.49
N GLN A 33 9.71 13.79 -9.51
CA GLN A 33 9.53 12.34 -9.65
C GLN A 33 8.07 12.00 -9.36
N GLY A 34 7.24 12.08 -10.40
CA GLY A 34 5.84 11.66 -10.30
C GLY A 34 5.71 10.18 -9.92
N ASP A 35 4.51 9.79 -9.48
CA ASP A 35 4.19 8.40 -9.15
C ASP A 35 4.07 7.56 -10.44
N ARG A 36 5.23 7.24 -11.02
CA ARG A 36 5.36 6.41 -12.21
C ARG A 36 6.26 5.25 -11.89
N PHE A 37 5.69 4.06 -11.89
CA PHE A 37 6.45 2.83 -11.86
C PHE A 37 6.84 2.43 -13.29
N ALA A 38 8.13 2.19 -13.50
CA ALA A 38 8.65 1.54 -14.69
C ALA A 38 9.50 0.34 -14.23
N PRO A 39 9.15 -0.89 -14.62
CA PRO A 39 9.90 -2.06 -14.17
C PRO A 39 11.30 -2.05 -14.79
N PHE A 40 12.32 -2.45 -14.01
CA PHE A 40 13.71 -2.49 -14.45
C PHE A 40 13.97 -3.53 -15.56
N ALA A 41 13.13 -4.56 -15.64
CA ALA A 41 13.15 -5.61 -16.64
C ALA A 41 11.70 -5.98 -17.02
N PRO A 42 11.46 -6.64 -18.17
CA PRO A 42 10.15 -7.19 -18.48
C PRO A 42 9.65 -8.10 -17.34
N VAL A 43 8.38 -7.96 -16.98
CA VAL A 43 7.75 -8.80 -15.96
C VAL A 43 7.27 -10.09 -16.62
N ASP A 44 7.76 -11.23 -16.17
CA ASP A 44 7.20 -12.53 -16.54
C ASP A 44 6.03 -12.86 -15.58
N PRO A 45 4.79 -12.97 -16.07
CA PRO A 45 3.63 -13.26 -15.22
C PRO A 45 3.69 -14.65 -14.56
N GLU A 46 4.45 -15.59 -15.12
CA GLU A 46 4.55 -16.97 -14.65
C GLU A 46 5.71 -17.17 -13.66
N GLU A 47 6.55 -16.16 -13.46
CA GLU A 47 7.63 -16.22 -12.46
C GLU A 47 7.08 -16.11 -11.03
N PRO A 48 7.72 -16.78 -10.05
CA PRO A 48 7.38 -16.64 -8.64
C PRO A 48 7.45 -15.18 -8.16
N ALA A 49 6.34 -14.68 -7.62
CA ALA A 49 6.21 -13.29 -7.19
C ALA A 49 5.94 -13.13 -5.69
N LEU A 50 5.33 -14.13 -5.05
CA LEU A 50 4.98 -14.10 -3.64
C LEU A 50 5.14 -15.48 -3.01
N VAL A 51 5.78 -15.53 -1.85
CA VAL A 51 5.75 -16.71 -0.97
C VAL A 51 5.10 -16.31 0.35
N VAL A 52 4.00 -16.97 0.72
CA VAL A 52 3.28 -16.72 1.97
C VAL A 52 2.75 -18.04 2.54
N ALA A 53 2.85 -18.21 3.86
CA ALA A 53 2.44 -19.45 4.54
C ALA A 53 3.01 -20.75 3.90
N GLY A 54 4.19 -20.67 3.28
CA GLY A 54 4.84 -21.80 2.60
C GLY A 54 4.30 -22.12 1.20
N ALA A 55 3.32 -21.37 0.69
CA ALA A 55 2.85 -21.44 -0.68
C ALA A 55 3.53 -20.38 -1.55
N GLU A 56 3.90 -20.77 -2.76
CA GLU A 56 4.44 -19.88 -3.79
C GLU A 56 3.34 -19.53 -4.80
N HIS A 57 3.32 -18.27 -5.23
CA HIS A 57 2.36 -17.73 -6.18
C HIS A 57 3.10 -16.98 -7.29
N THR A 58 2.68 -17.22 -8.53
CA THR A 58 3.14 -16.43 -9.68
C THR A 58 2.52 -15.03 -9.64
N ALA A 59 3.06 -14.08 -10.42
CA ALA A 59 2.46 -12.75 -10.52
C ALA A 59 1.03 -12.78 -11.07
N ALA A 60 0.76 -13.65 -12.06
CA ALA A 60 -0.58 -13.87 -12.59
C ALA A 60 -1.53 -14.40 -11.51
N ASP A 61 -1.12 -15.42 -10.77
CA ASP A 61 -1.93 -16.04 -9.71
C ASP A 61 -2.35 -15.02 -8.64
N VAL A 62 -1.41 -14.15 -8.22
CA VAL A 62 -1.69 -13.11 -7.23
C VAL A 62 -2.80 -12.18 -7.73
N VAL A 63 -2.70 -11.72 -8.98
CA VAL A 63 -3.70 -10.80 -9.57
C VAL A 63 -5.05 -11.48 -9.73
N GLU A 64 -5.10 -12.70 -10.23
CA GLU A 64 -6.35 -13.44 -10.42
C GLU A 64 -7.06 -13.71 -9.09
N ARG A 65 -6.32 -14.22 -8.09
CA ARG A 65 -6.87 -14.49 -6.76
C ARG A 65 -7.34 -13.21 -6.07
N ALA A 66 -6.58 -12.12 -6.17
CA ALA A 66 -6.96 -10.83 -5.59
C ALA A 66 -8.27 -10.28 -6.18
N ARG A 67 -8.49 -10.41 -7.50
CA ARG A 67 -9.76 -10.00 -8.14
C ARG A 67 -10.93 -10.86 -7.68
N ALA A 68 -10.73 -12.17 -7.55
CA ALA A 68 -11.75 -13.08 -7.03
C ALA A 68 -12.09 -12.76 -5.57
N ASP A 69 -11.08 -12.51 -4.74
CA ASP A 69 -11.25 -12.15 -3.34
C ASP A 69 -11.90 -10.78 -3.16
N ALA A 70 -11.57 -9.79 -4.00
CA ALA A 70 -12.22 -8.48 -4.00
C ALA A 70 -13.75 -8.63 -4.17
N SER A 71 -14.18 -9.50 -5.08
CA SER A 71 -15.60 -9.80 -5.29
C SER A 71 -16.21 -10.47 -4.05
N ARG A 72 -15.52 -11.45 -3.43
CA ARG A 72 -15.96 -12.12 -2.19
C ARG A 72 -16.05 -11.17 -0.99
N LEU A 73 -15.15 -10.20 -0.91
CA LEU A 73 -15.08 -9.19 0.15
C LEU A 73 -16.07 -8.04 -0.08
N GLY A 74 -16.85 -8.06 -1.16
CA GLY A 74 -17.84 -7.04 -1.46
C GLY A 74 -17.23 -5.69 -1.89
N LEU A 75 -16.03 -5.70 -2.47
CA LEU A 75 -15.41 -4.50 -3.03
C LEU A 75 -16.03 -4.19 -4.39
N THR A 76 -17.13 -3.43 -4.38
CA THR A 76 -18.02 -3.25 -5.55
C THR A 76 -17.53 -2.22 -6.58
N GLY A 77 -16.28 -1.76 -6.49
CA GLY A 77 -15.68 -0.85 -7.46
C GLY A 77 -14.75 0.20 -6.85
N PRO A 78 -14.34 1.18 -7.69
CA PRO A 78 -13.37 2.20 -7.30
C PRO A 78 -13.78 2.96 -6.06
N GLY A 79 -12.80 3.23 -5.18
CA GLY A 79 -13.04 3.97 -3.94
C GLY A 79 -13.57 3.14 -2.77
N SER A 80 -13.74 1.83 -2.93
CA SER A 80 -13.95 0.91 -1.80
C SER A 80 -12.84 1.07 -0.76
N ARG A 81 -13.18 1.06 0.53
CA ARG A 81 -12.25 1.23 1.65
C ARG A 81 -12.37 0.05 2.59
N LEU A 82 -11.40 -0.86 2.54
CA LEU A 82 -11.40 -2.07 3.36
C LEU A 82 -10.59 -1.85 4.63
N LEU A 83 -11.23 -2.04 5.78
CA LEU A 83 -10.54 -2.16 7.06
C LEU A 83 -10.30 -3.64 7.35
N SER A 84 -9.04 -4.08 7.30
CA SER A 84 -8.64 -5.45 7.63
C SER A 84 -8.00 -5.52 9.01
N GLY A 85 -8.47 -6.46 9.84
CA GLY A 85 -7.84 -6.87 11.10
C GLY A 85 -7.00 -8.14 10.99
N LEU A 86 -6.89 -8.72 9.80
CA LEU A 86 -6.19 -9.98 9.56
C LEU A 86 -4.66 -9.78 9.56
N ALA A 87 -3.91 -10.80 9.99
CA ALA A 87 -2.46 -10.81 9.95
C ALA A 87 -1.91 -11.05 8.53
N TYR A 88 -0.78 -10.45 8.20
CA TYR A 88 -0.18 -10.48 6.85
C TYR A 88 0.68 -11.75 6.59
N ASP A 89 0.53 -12.78 7.42
CA ASP A 89 1.28 -14.04 7.35
C ASP A 89 0.54 -15.16 6.58
N THR A 90 -0.67 -14.87 6.10
CA THR A 90 -1.52 -15.76 5.29
C THR A 90 -1.92 -15.12 3.98
N TRP A 91 -2.35 -15.92 3.00
CA TRP A 91 -2.92 -15.40 1.77
C TRP A 91 -4.14 -14.51 2.05
N GLU A 92 -5.04 -14.96 2.92
CA GLU A 92 -6.28 -14.26 3.26
C GLU A 92 -6.01 -12.86 3.83
N GLY A 93 -5.03 -12.75 4.72
CA GLY A 93 -4.66 -11.46 5.29
C GLY A 93 -3.92 -10.54 4.33
N LEU A 94 -3.05 -11.07 3.46
CA LEU A 94 -2.44 -10.28 2.38
C LEU A 94 -3.49 -9.83 1.36
N SER A 95 -4.43 -10.70 1.02
CA SER A 95 -5.51 -10.42 0.08
C SER A 95 -6.41 -9.31 0.61
N ALA A 96 -6.98 -9.46 1.81
CA ALA A 96 -7.82 -8.43 2.42
C ALA A 96 -7.04 -7.16 2.81
N GLY A 97 -5.79 -7.29 3.24
CA GLY A 97 -4.98 -6.18 3.73
C GLY A 97 -4.23 -5.39 2.66
N LEU A 98 -4.23 -5.85 1.40
CA LEU A 98 -3.49 -5.19 0.33
C LEU A 98 -4.02 -5.52 -1.07
N TYR A 99 -3.98 -6.79 -1.48
CA TYR A 99 -4.11 -7.13 -2.90
C TYR A 99 -5.53 -6.98 -3.44
N ALA A 100 -6.56 -7.43 -2.71
CA ALA A 100 -7.94 -7.29 -3.14
C ALA A 100 -8.37 -5.81 -3.27
N PRO A 101 -8.07 -4.91 -2.30
CA PRO A 101 -8.30 -3.48 -2.48
C PRO A 101 -7.60 -2.90 -3.71
N LEU A 102 -6.33 -3.25 -3.96
CA LEU A 102 -5.62 -2.75 -5.14
C LEU A 102 -6.23 -3.28 -6.44
N ALA A 103 -6.60 -4.56 -6.49
CA ALA A 103 -7.21 -5.18 -7.66
C ALA A 103 -8.59 -4.63 -8.01
N SER A 104 -9.26 -3.94 -7.07
CA SER A 104 -10.58 -3.32 -7.24
C SER A 104 -10.55 -1.79 -7.37
N ASP A 105 -9.38 -1.18 -7.58
CA ASP A 105 -9.18 0.29 -7.54
C ASP A 105 -9.67 0.92 -6.21
N GLY A 106 -9.60 0.14 -5.13
CA GLY A 106 -9.95 0.52 -3.78
C GLY A 106 -8.73 0.93 -2.95
N SER A 107 -8.92 1.01 -1.64
CA SER A 107 -7.88 1.36 -0.67
C SER A 107 -8.06 0.55 0.62
N VAL A 108 -6.96 0.41 1.35
CA VAL A 108 -6.95 -0.20 2.68
C VAL A 108 -6.92 0.87 3.76
N VAL A 109 -7.65 0.63 4.84
CA VAL A 109 -7.54 1.38 6.10
C VAL A 109 -6.67 0.57 7.05
N LEU A 110 -5.45 1.04 7.30
CA LEU A 110 -4.49 0.34 8.15
C LEU A 110 -4.72 0.67 9.63
N CYS A 111 -5.02 -0.36 10.42
CA CYS A 111 -5.17 -0.22 11.87
C CYS A 111 -4.44 -1.36 12.60
N ARG A 112 -3.19 -1.10 13.01
CA ARG A 112 -2.30 -2.11 13.62
C ARG A 112 -2.88 -2.80 14.87
N HIS A 113 -3.69 -2.08 15.64
CA HIS A 113 -4.20 -2.53 16.94
C HIS A 113 -5.74 -2.53 16.96
N LEU A 114 -6.34 -3.01 15.87
CA LEU A 114 -7.79 -3.08 15.73
C LEU A 114 -8.44 -3.91 16.85
N ASP A 115 -7.76 -4.98 17.28
CA ASP A 115 -8.12 -5.87 18.38
C ASP A 115 -8.21 -5.19 19.75
N ARG A 116 -7.59 -4.02 19.90
CA ARG A 116 -7.57 -3.24 21.15
C ARG A 116 -8.65 -2.16 21.20
N LEU A 117 -9.40 -1.97 20.12
CA LEU A 117 -10.52 -1.03 20.09
C LEU A 117 -11.76 -1.70 20.66
N ASP A 118 -12.48 -0.97 21.51
CA ASP A 118 -13.85 -1.33 21.82
C ASP A 118 -14.78 -1.01 20.63
N GLU A 119 -16.03 -1.47 20.71
CA GLU A 119 -16.98 -1.34 19.60
C GLU A 119 -17.30 0.12 19.26
N THR A 120 -17.24 1.04 20.25
CA THR A 120 -17.52 2.46 20.01
C THR A 120 -16.36 3.13 19.28
N ALA A 121 -15.13 2.87 19.70
CA ALA A 121 -13.93 3.36 19.03
C ALA A 121 -13.78 2.75 17.62
N LEU A 122 -14.19 1.49 17.45
CA LEU A 122 -14.22 0.84 16.14
C LEU A 122 -15.25 1.49 15.21
N ALA A 123 -16.47 1.74 15.69
CA ALA A 123 -17.49 2.44 14.92
C ALA A 123 -17.03 3.84 14.50
N GLN A 124 -16.39 4.58 15.41
CA GLN A 124 -15.82 5.90 15.12
C GLN A 124 -14.70 5.84 14.06
N ARG A 125 -13.84 4.81 14.11
CA ARG A 125 -12.82 4.59 13.08
C ARG A 125 -13.46 4.32 11.72
N ILE A 126 -14.45 3.42 11.67
CA ILE A 126 -15.19 3.08 10.44
C ILE A 126 -15.79 4.34 9.81
N GLU A 127 -16.42 5.20 10.61
CA GLU A 127 -16.99 6.46 10.17
C GLU A 127 -15.91 7.43 9.66
N THR A 128 -14.88 7.70 10.47
CA THR A 128 -13.84 8.70 10.18
C THR A 128 -13.05 8.35 8.92
N GLU A 129 -12.69 7.08 8.76
CA GLU A 129 -11.91 6.59 7.61
C GLU A 129 -12.79 6.28 6.39
N ARG A 130 -14.12 6.39 6.53
CA ARG A 130 -15.14 6.07 5.52
C ARG A 130 -15.04 4.64 5.02
N VAL A 131 -14.87 3.70 5.94
CA VAL A 131 -14.77 2.27 5.66
C VAL A 131 -16.07 1.78 4.99
N THR A 132 -15.94 1.06 3.89
CA THR A 132 -17.07 0.49 3.14
C THR A 132 -17.20 -1.02 3.33
N ALA A 133 -16.12 -1.70 3.74
CA ALA A 133 -16.10 -3.12 4.01
C ALA A 133 -15.10 -3.43 5.14
N THR A 134 -15.32 -4.53 5.86
CA THR A 134 -14.41 -4.99 6.92
C THR A 134 -14.07 -6.47 6.78
N ALA A 135 -12.83 -6.85 7.04
CA ALA A 135 -12.38 -8.24 7.18
C ALA A 135 -11.71 -8.39 8.54
N ARG A 136 -12.10 -9.39 9.34
CA ARG A 136 -11.59 -9.60 10.70
C ARG A 136 -11.38 -11.08 10.94
#